data_AF-A0A941CEX6-F1
#
_entry.id   AF-A0A941CEX6-F1
#
_cell.length_a   1.000
_cell.length_b   1.000
_cell.length_c   1.000
_cell.angle_alpha   90.00
_cell.angle_beta   90.00
_cell.angle_gamma   90.00
#
_symmetry.space_group_name_H-M   'P 1'
#
loop_
_entity.id
_entity.type
_entity.pdbx_description
1 polymer ?
#
loop_
_entity_poly.entity_id
_entity_poly.type
_entity_poly.pdbx_seq_one_letter_code
_entity_poly.pdbx_strand_id
1 'polypeptide(L)' 'MIFSQNQNQIVKRDQLIKEVWEDNGVFVGRSLDAFISRIRKKFNNDRSINIVNVHGVGYKLEVS' A
#
# COMPACT_ATOMS: atom_id res chain seq x y z
N MET A 1 6.17 10.04 0.74
CA MET A 1 6.15 8.77 1.51
C MET A 1 4.83 8.67 2.29
N ILE A 2 3.71 8.40 1.63
CA ILE A 2 2.38 8.40 2.27
C ILE A 2 2.25 7.35 3.37
N PHE A 3 2.90 6.20 3.22
CA PHE A 3 2.83 5.12 4.20
C PHE A 3 3.52 5.48 5.51
N SER A 4 4.61 6.25 5.48
CA SER A 4 5.30 6.68 6.70
C SER A 4 4.55 7.78 7.44
N GLN A 5 3.71 8.55 6.74
CA GLN A 5 2.91 9.65 7.30
C GLN A 5 1.50 9.20 7.74
N ASN A 6 1.01 8.08 7.21
CA ASN A 6 -0.34 7.55 7.46
C ASN A 6 -0.30 6.18 8.13
N GLN A 7 0.53 6.03 9.15
CA GLN A 7 0.56 4.83 9.99
C GLN A 7 -0.84 4.62 10.60
N ASN A 8 -1.34 3.38 10.55
CA ASN A 8 -2.68 2.96 10.97
C ASN A 8 -3.87 3.53 10.17
N GLN A 9 -3.66 4.21 9.04
CA GLN A 9 -4.77 4.66 8.19
C GLN A 9 -5.03 3.72 7.02
N ILE A 10 -6.30 3.64 6.63
CA ILE A 10 -6.73 2.88 5.45
C ILE A 10 -6.46 3.75 4.22
N VAL A 11 -5.54 3.30 3.37
CA VAL A 11 -5.27 3.94 2.09
C VAL A 11 -6.05 3.21 1.00
N LYS A 12 -6.93 3.95 0.32
CA LYS A 12 -7.75 3.39 -0.78
C LYS A 12 -6.85 2.95 -1.92
N ARG A 13 -7.27 1.89 -2.65
CA ARG A 13 -6.54 1.41 -3.84
C ARG A 13 -6.30 2.55 -4.84
N ASP A 14 -7.33 3.33 -5.13
CA ASP A 14 -7.24 4.45 -6.08
C ASP A 14 -6.25 5.53 -5.64
N GLN A 15 -6.19 5.81 -4.33
CA GLN A 15 -5.27 6.79 -3.78
C GLN A 15 -3.81 6.30 -3.86
N LEU A 16 -3.58 5.03 -3.55
CA LEU A 16 -2.28 4.37 -3.70
C LEU A 16 -1.80 4.36 -5.15
N ILE A 17 -2.69 4.04 -6.07
CA ILE A 17 -2.40 4.04 -7.51
C ILE A 17 -2.07 5.46 -7.95
N LYS A 18 -2.90 6.44 -7.58
CA LYS A 18 -2.72 7.83 -7.98
C LYS A 18 -1.38 8.40 -7.49
N GLU A 19 -0.98 8.11 -6.27
CA GLU A 19 0.23 8.67 -5.69
C GLU A 19 1.53 8.00 -6.18
N VAL A 20 1.46 6.72 -6.55
CA VAL A 20 2.62 5.99 -7.10
C VAL A 20 2.70 6.13 -8.62
N TRP A 21 1.57 6.35 -9.31
CA TRP A 21 1.45 6.35 -10.76
C TRP A 21 0.74 7.59 -11.33
N GLU A 22 0.92 8.76 -10.73
CA GLU A 22 0.29 10.03 -11.16
C GLU A 22 0.58 10.41 -12.63
N ASP A 23 1.58 9.78 -13.27
CA ASP A 23 2.05 10.06 -14.63
C ASP A 23 1.87 8.93 -15.67
N ASN A 24 1.43 7.72 -15.25
CA ASN A 24 1.35 6.58 -16.18
C ASN A 24 -0.08 6.04 -16.22
N GLY A 25 -0.84 6.55 -17.19
CA GLY A 25 -2.25 6.25 -17.41
C GLY A 25 -2.58 4.75 -17.46
N VAL A 26 -3.77 4.45 -16.94
CA VAL A 26 -4.49 3.17 -16.96
C VAL A 26 -3.78 2.01 -16.26
N PHE A 27 -4.18 1.77 -15.00
CA PHE A 27 -3.67 0.63 -14.22
C PHE A 27 -4.68 -0.49 -14.05
N VAL A 28 -4.25 -1.70 -14.39
CA VAL A 28 -4.94 -2.98 -14.16
C VAL A 28 -4.54 -3.47 -12.77
N GLY A 29 -5.51 -3.83 -11.91
CA GLY A 29 -5.30 -4.10 -10.48
C GLY A 29 -4.20 -5.12 -10.08
N ARG A 30 -3.57 -5.82 -11.02
CA ARG A 30 -2.48 -6.79 -10.76
C ARG A 30 -1.16 -6.16 -10.34
N SER A 31 -0.82 -4.93 -10.77
CA SER A 31 0.49 -4.36 -10.42
C SER A 31 0.51 -3.65 -9.05
N LEU A 32 -0.66 -3.40 -8.44
CA LEU A 32 -0.76 -2.96 -7.06
C LEU A 32 -0.33 -4.07 -6.09
N ASP A 33 -0.75 -5.31 -6.33
CA ASP A 33 -0.33 -6.46 -5.50
C ASP A 33 1.18 -6.69 -5.56
N ALA A 34 1.82 -6.48 -6.72
CA ALA A 34 3.27 -6.54 -6.86
C ALA A 34 3.98 -5.44 -6.04
N PHE A 35 3.41 -4.22 -6.01
CA PHE A 35 3.90 -3.12 -5.19
C PHE A 35 3.77 -3.42 -3.69
N ILE A 36 2.60 -3.90 -3.25
CA ILE A 36 2.37 -4.32 -1.87
C ILE A 36 3.32 -5.46 -1.48
N SER A 37 3.57 -6.41 -2.37
CA SER A 37 4.52 -7.51 -2.13
C SER A 37 5.96 -7.00 -1.95
N ARG A 38 6.40 -6.01 -2.75
CA ARG A 38 7.70 -5.35 -2.57
C ARG A 38 7.80 -4.61 -1.23
N ILE A 39 6.74 -3.88 -0.87
CA ILE A 39 6.68 -3.17 0.41
C ILE A 39 6.72 -4.17 1.58
N ARG A 40 5.94 -5.25 1.53
CA ARG A 40 5.97 -6.33 2.53
C ARG A 40 7.37 -6.92 2.68
N LYS A 41 8.07 -7.19 1.58
CA LYS A 41 9.45 -7.68 1.62
C LYS A 41 10.41 -6.69 2.27
N LYS A 42 10.24 -5.39 2.01
CA LYS A 42 11.09 -4.33 2.59
C LYS A 42 10.88 -4.20 4.10
N PHE A 43 9.64 -4.32 4.55
CA PHE A 43 9.28 -4.31 5.97
C PHE A 43 9.33 -5.69 6.63
N ASN A 44 9.74 -6.74 5.92
CA ASN A 44 9.85 -8.09 6.51
C ASN A 44 10.87 -8.16 7.65
N ASN A 45 11.83 -7.22 7.69
CA ASN A 45 12.75 -7.07 8.82
C ASN A 45 12.12 -6.32 10.01
N ASP A 46 11.06 -5.54 9.78
CA ASP A 46 10.34 -4.79 10.80
C ASP A 46 9.04 -5.50 11.18
N ARG A 47 9.08 -6.32 12.24
CA ARG A 47 7.90 -7.00 12.78
C ARG A 47 6.82 -6.04 13.29
N SER A 48 7.19 -4.78 13.53
CA SER A 48 6.25 -3.72 13.88
C SER A 48 5.31 -3.34 12.74
N ILE A 49 5.64 -3.65 11.48
CA ILE A 49 4.89 -3.15 10.33
C ILE A 49 4.16 -4.30 9.64
N ASN A 50 2.83 -4.20 9.60
CA ASN A 50 1.96 -5.17 8.96
C ASN A 50 1.07 -4.49 7.89
N ILE A 51 0.84 -5.16 6.76
CA ILE A 51 -0.03 -4.63 5.70
C ILE A 51 -1.26 -5.51 5.59
N VAL A 52 -2.40 -4.96 5.99
CA VAL A 52 -3.71 -5.61 5.94
C VAL A 52 -4.46 -5.19 4.69
N ASN A 53 -4.97 -6.15 3.93
CA ASN A 53 -5.84 -5.87 2.78
C ASN A 53 -7.29 -5.75 3.29
N VAL A 54 -7.89 -4.58 3.11
CA VAL A 54 -9.29 -4.31 3.45
C VAL A 54 -10.11 -4.52 2.18
N HIS A 55 -10.84 -5.63 2.12
CA HIS A 55 -11.66 -6.00 0.97
C HIS A 55 -12.67 -4.89 0.62
N GLY A 56 -12.74 -4.49 -0.64
CA GLY A 56 -13.63 -3.42 -1.12
C GLY A 56 -13.21 -1.98 -0.79
N VAL A 57 -12.17 -1.78 0.03
CA VAL A 57 -11.74 -0.42 0.44
C VAL A 57 -10.31 -0.11 0.01
N GLY A 58 -9.33 -0.96 0.33
CA GLY A 58 -7.93 -0.61 0.14
C GLY A 58 -6.95 -1.46 0.95
N TYR A 59 -5.82 -0.87 1.32
CA TYR A 59 -4.82 -1.48 2.19
C TYR A 59 -4.59 -0.59 3.40
N LYS A 60 -4.39 -1.21 4.56
CA LYS A 60 -4.05 -0.55 5.81
C LYS A 60 -2.64 -0.96 6.21
N LEU A 61 -1.80 0.03 6.49
CA LEU A 61 -0.51 -0.20 7.12
C LEU A 61 -0.70 -0.12 8.63
N GLU A 62 -0.62 -1.25 9.32
CA GLU A 62 -0.62 -1.29 10.78
C GLU A 62 0.81 -1.23 11.29
N VAL A 63 1.07 -0.30 12.20
CA VAL A 63 2.38 -0.15 12.85
C VAL A 63 2.16 -0.31 14.35
N SER A 64 2.88 -1.26 14.97
CA SER A 64 2.88 -1.60 16.40
C SER A 64 4.14 -1.14 17.12
#